data_AF-A0AAU8UQQ7-F1
#
_entry.id   AF-A0AAU8UQQ7-F1
#
_cell.length_a   1.000
_cell.length_b   1.000
_cell.length_c   1.000
_cell.angle_alpha   90.00
_cell.angle_beta   90.00
_cell.angle_gamma   90.00
#
_symmetry.space_group_name_H-M   'P 1'
#
loop_
_entity.id
_entity.type
_entity.pdbx_description
1 polymer ?
#
loop_
_entity_poly.entity_id
_entity_poly.type
_entity_poly.pdbx_seq_one_letter_code
_entity_poly.pdbx_strand_id
1 'polypeptide(L)' 'MKTISRSHAVQKKMNNILAQRHISQASYQKAYTYYVEMNKLREDEGLPVLTMPNLEKRVQSV' A
#
# COMPACT_ATOMS: atom_id res chain seq x y z
N MET A 1 4.69 7.58 -24.27
CA MET A 1 3.82 6.55 -23.64
C MET A 1 4.02 6.63 -22.13
N LYS A 2 2.96 6.88 -21.34
CA LYS A 2 3.07 6.81 -19.87
C LYS A 2 3.15 5.33 -19.47
N THR A 3 4.36 4.79 -19.37
CA THR A 3 4.59 3.54 -18.64
C THR A 3 4.29 3.81 -17.18
N ILE A 4 3.05 3.59 -16.77
CA ILE A 4 2.71 3.57 -15.34
C ILE A 4 3.54 2.44 -14.75
N SER A 5 4.54 2.76 -13.92
CA SER A 5 5.34 1.74 -13.23
C SER A 5 4.41 0.82 -12.45
N ARG A 6 4.80 -0.45 -12.32
CA ARG A 6 4.00 -1.44 -11.59
C ARG A 6 3.77 -0.99 -10.15
N SER A 7 4.78 -0.35 -9.54
CA SER A 7 4.68 0.27 -8.21
C SER A 7 3.59 1.34 -8.12
N HIS A 8 3.38 2.16 -9.16
CA HIS A 8 2.32 3.19 -9.17
C HIS A 8 0.91 2.58 -9.27
N ALA A 9 0.73 1.49 -10.02
CA ALA A 9 -0.56 0.79 -10.09
C ALA A 9 -0.94 0.15 -8.74
N VAL A 10 0.03 -0.43 -8.04
CA VAL A 10 -0.16 -1.02 -6.70
C VAL A 10 -0.46 0.07 -5.66
N GLN A 11 0.28 1.19 -5.69
CA GLN A 11 0.02 2.33 -4.82
C GLN A 11 -1.41 2.88 -5.00
N LYS A 12 -1.89 2.98 -6.24
CA LYS A 12 -3.27 3.43 -6.51
C LYS A 12 -4.32 2.50 -5.90
N LYS A 13 -4.12 1.18 -5.97
CA LYS A 13 -5.03 0.19 -5.35
C LYS A 13 -5.06 0.35 -3.83
N MET A 14 -3.89 0.49 -3.21
CA MET A 14 -3.78 0.74 -1.76
C MET A 14 -4.53 2.02 -1.36
N ASN A 15 -4.28 3.13 -2.06
CA ASN A 15 -4.92 4.42 -1.78
C ASN A 15 -6.45 4.35 -1.92
N ASN A 16 -6.96 3.63 -2.94
CA ASN A 16 -8.40 3.45 -3.12
C ASN A 16 -9.06 2.71 -1.95
N ILE A 17 -8.36 1.75 -1.32
CA ILE A 17 -8.86 1.04 -0.14
C ILE A 17 -8.83 1.96 1.08
N LEU A 18 -7.75 2.71 1.26
CA LEU A 18 -7.59 3.65 2.37
C LEU A 18 -8.55 4.85 2.30
N ALA A 19 -9.02 5.20 1.10
CA ALA A 19 -9.99 6.28 0.89
C ALA A 19 -11.45 5.89 1.16
N GLN A 20 -11.73 4.63 1.52
CA GLN A 20 -13.10 4.20 1.82
C GLN A 20 -13.63 4.91 3.08
N ARG A 21 -14.85 5.48 2.98
CA ARG A 21 -15.51 6.23 4.06
C ARG A 21 -15.68 5.41 5.35
N HIS A 22 -15.94 4.11 5.20
CA HIS A 22 -16.02 3.15 6.29
C HIS A 22 -15.04 2.03 6.03
N ILE A 23 -13.85 2.18 6.58
CA ILE A 23 -12.76 1.23 6.44
C ILE A 23 -12.80 0.22 7.60
N SER A 24 -12.95 -1.05 7.25
CA SER A 24 -12.94 -2.15 8.22
C SER A 24 -11.53 -2.62 8.51
N GLN A 25 -11.37 -3.44 9.55
CA GLN A 25 -10.08 -4.07 9.85
C GLN A 25 -9.58 -4.96 8.70
N ALA A 26 -10.48 -5.67 8.04
CA ALA A 26 -10.13 -6.46 6.84
C ALA A 26 -9.62 -5.56 5.70
N SER A 27 -10.16 -4.35 5.55
CA SER A 27 -9.67 -3.37 4.58
C SER A 27 -8.26 -2.87 4.95
N TYR A 28 -7.94 -2.67 6.24
CA TYR A 28 -6.58 -2.35 6.67
C TYR A 28 -5.59 -3.47 6.34
N GLN A 29 -5.97 -4.73 6.61
CA GLN A 29 -5.15 -5.89 6.25
C GLN A 29 -4.89 -5.94 4.74
N LYS A 30 -5.93 -5.70 3.94
CA LYS A 30 -5.82 -5.68 2.47
C LYS A 30 -4.93 -4.54 1.97
N ALA A 31 -5.06 -3.34 2.55
CA ALA A 31 -4.20 -2.21 2.23
C ALA A 31 -2.74 -2.51 2.59
N TYR A 32 -2.50 -3.19 3.72
CA TYR A 32 -1.16 -3.60 4.13
C TYR A 32 -0.51 -4.61 3.18
N THR A 33 -1.28 -5.56 2.64
CA THR A 33 -0.77 -6.46 1.58
C THR A 33 -0.27 -5.67 0.36
N TYR A 34 -1.01 -4.65 -0.09
CA TYR A 34 -0.57 -3.80 -1.20
C TYR A 34 0.60 -2.89 -0.83
N TYR A 35 0.70 -2.44 0.43
CA TYR A 35 1.86 -1.69 0.93
C TYR A 35 3.15 -2.54 0.85
N VAL A 36 3.09 -3.80 1.30
CA VAL A 36 4.23 -4.73 1.21
C VAL A 36 4.59 -5.02 -0.25
N GLU A 37 3.60 -5.28 -1.12
CA GLU A 37 3.83 -5.48 -2.56
C GLU A 37 4.47 -4.24 -3.20
N MET A 38 3.99 -3.04 -2.87
CA MET A 38 4.54 -1.79 -3.38
C MET A 38 6.00 -1.60 -2.95
N ASN A 39 6.33 -1.86 -1.69
CA ASN A 39 7.71 -1.69 -1.21
C ASN A 39 8.68 -2.67 -1.90
N LYS A 40 8.28 -3.92 -2.14
CA LYS A 40 9.07 -4.86 -2.94
C LYS A 40 9.30 -4.35 -4.36
N LEU A 41 8.24 -3.86 -5.02
CA LEU A 41 8.36 -3.32 -6.38
C LEU A 41 9.23 -2.07 -6.44
N ARG A 42 9.20 -1.23 -5.41
CA ARG A 42 10.06 -0.05 -5.33
C ARG A 42 11.51 -0.45 -5.15
N GLU A 43 11.77 -1.42 -4.29
CA GLU A 43 13.10 -1.99 -4.11
C GLU A 43 13.65 -2.57 -5.42
N ASP A 44 12.85 -3.36 -6.15
CA ASP A 44 13.21 -3.90 -7.48
C ASP A 44 13.46 -2.78 -8.52
N GLU A 45 12.74 -1.67 -8.42
CA GLU A 45 12.88 -0.49 -9.27
C GLU A 45 14.02 0.46 -8.82
N GLY A 46 14.75 0.13 -7.74
CA GLY A 46 15.80 1.00 -7.16
C GLY A 46 15.26 2.28 -6.50
N LEU A 47 13.96 2.30 -6.19
CA LEU A 47 13.27 3.40 -5.52
C LEU A 47 13.28 3.21 -4.00
N PRO A 48 13.32 4.30 -3.22
CA PRO A 48 13.26 4.21 -1.76
C PRO A 48 11.92 3.63 -1.30
N VAL A 49 11.94 2.71 -0.32
CA VAL A 49 10.72 2.16 0.28
C VAL A 49 9.89 3.26 0.96
N LEU A 50 8.57 3.09 0.99
CA LEU A 50 7.68 3.98 1.73
C LEU A 50 7.49 3.49 3.15
N THR A 51 7.26 4.42 4.07
CA THR A 51 6.92 4.15 5.46
C THR A 51 5.50 4.61 5.76
N MET A 52 4.65 3.74 6.32
CA MET A 52 3.28 4.06 6.72
C MET A 52 2.97 3.59 8.14
N PRO A 53 3.50 4.26 9.18
CA PRO A 53 3.41 3.80 10.57
C PRO A 53 1.96 3.70 11.09
N ASN A 54 1.05 4.52 10.58
CA ASN A 54 -0.36 4.45 10.94
C ASN A 54 -1.05 3.19 10.39
N LEU A 55 -0.65 2.70 9.22
CA LEU A 55 -1.18 1.47 8.65
C LEU A 55 -0.65 0.25 9.41
N GLU A 56 0.66 0.25 9.71
CA GLU A 56 1.33 -0.79 10.49
C GLU A 56 0.71 -0.94 11.89
N LYS A 57 0.53 0.17 12.62
CA LYS A 57 -0.12 0.15 13.94
C LYS A 57 -1.53 -0.40 13.89
N ARG A 58 -2.33 -0.01 12.90
CA ARG A 58 -3.72 -0.47 12.76
C ARG A 58 -3.81 -1.97 12.51
N VAL A 59 -2.88 -2.53 11.74
CA VAL A 59 -2.81 -3.99 11.50
C VAL A 59 -2.31 -4.75 12.73
N GLN A 60 -1.37 -4.19 13.49
CA GLN A 60 -0.81 -4.82 14.69
C GLN A 60 -1.72 -4.78 15.92
N SER A 61 -2.76 -3.94 15.93
CA SER A 61 -3.68 -3.79 17.07
C SER A 61 -4.74 -4.90 17.15
N VAL A 62 -4.46 -6.10 16.61
CA VAL A 62 -5.34 -7.28 16.59
C VAL A 62 -4.84 -8.33 17.57
#